data_AF-A0A7Z9Y8N4-F1
#
_entry.id   AF-A0A7Z9Y8N4-F1
#
_cell.length_a   1.000
_cell.length_b   1.000
_cell.length_c   1.000
_cell.angle_alpha   90.00
_cell.angle_beta   90.00
_cell.angle_gamma   90.00
#
_symmetry.space_group_name_H-M   'P 1'
#
loop_
_entity.id
_entity.type
_entity.pdbx_description
1 polymer ?
#
loop_
_entity_poly.entity_id
_entity_poly.type
_entity_poly.pdbx_seq_one_letter_code
_entity_poly.pdbx_strand_id
1 'polypeptide(L)'
;MEIFFPIVMISYLMEFDNLFSKPNRLYFQGYIFSLMIVKGRKCATKIRQLSIFVDRSLSSFQRFLTQYNWDLNEVIKRMINILIRE
;
A
#
# COMPACT_ATOMS: atom_id res chain seq x y z
N MET A 1 -5.50 3.56 11.78
CA MET A 1 -4.58 2.54 11.23
C MET A 1 -3.68 1.99 12.33
N GLU A 2 -3.10 2.86 13.16
CA GLU A 2 -2.15 2.52 14.24
C GLU A 2 -2.62 1.48 15.26
N ILE A 3 -3.93 1.36 15.50
CA ILE A 3 -4.49 0.39 16.46
C ILE A 3 -4.56 -1.04 15.90
N PHE A 4 -4.65 -1.21 14.57
CA PHE A 4 -4.85 -2.52 13.92
C PHE A 4 -3.61 -3.03 13.19
N PHE A 5 -2.58 -2.20 13.08
CA PHE A 5 -1.35 -2.52 12.36
C PHE A 5 -0.22 -2.78 13.36
N PRO A 6 0.56 -3.86 13.18
CA PRO A 6 1.82 -4.01 13.91
C PRO A 6 2.68 -2.77 13.70
N ILE A 7 3.19 -2.19 14.78
CA ILE A 7 3.99 -0.94 14.72
C ILE A 7 5.20 -1.08 13.79
N VAL A 8 5.78 -2.27 13.74
CA VAL A 8 6.88 -2.64 12.83
C VAL A 8 6.49 -2.54 11.36
N MET A 9 5.24 -2.90 11.01
CA MET A 9 4.77 -2.74 9.63
C MET A 9 4.56 -1.27 9.28
N ILE A 10 4.13 -0.45 10.24
CA ILE A 10 3.98 0.99 10.02
C ILE A 10 5.34 1.62 9.76
N SER A 11 6.38 1.26 10.52
CA SER A 11 7.72 1.81 10.31
C SER A 11 8.27 1.50 8.91
N TYR A 12 8.05 0.29 8.38
CA TYR A 12 8.43 0.00 6.99
C TYR A 12 7.61 0.80 5.97
N LEU A 13 6.31 0.97 6.20
CA LEU A 13 5.46 1.73 5.29
C LEU A 13 5.79 3.23 5.29
N MET A 14 6.24 3.77 6.42
CA MET A 14 6.67 5.18 6.54
C MET A 14 7.89 5.51 5.67
N GLU A 15 8.73 4.54 5.32
CA GLU A 15 9.85 4.77 4.39
C GLU A 15 9.40 5.18 2.98
N PHE A 16 8.14 4.88 2.63
CA PHE A 16 7.54 5.24 1.35
C PHE A 16 6.73 6.54 1.40
N ASP A 17 6.63 7.18 2.57
CA ASP A 17 5.78 8.35 2.78
C ASP A 17 6.10 9.52 1.86
N ASN A 18 7.38 9.69 1.51
CA ASN A 18 7.86 10.76 0.63
C ASN A 18 7.68 10.43 -0.87
N LEU A 19 7.31 9.19 -1.21
CA LEU A 19 7.05 8.76 -2.59
C LEU A 19 5.59 8.98 -3.00
N PHE A 20 4.70 9.23 -2.03
CA PHE A 20 3.27 9.40 -2.27
C PHE A 20 2.75 10.70 -1.68
N SER A 21 2.05 11.49 -2.49
CA SER A 21 1.28 12.64 -1.99
C SER A 21 0.12 12.19 -1.09
N LYS A 22 -0.36 13.06 -0.20
CA LYS A 22 -1.67 12.84 0.44
C LYS A 22 -2.77 13.09 -0.61
N PRO A 23 -3.78 12.22 -0.78
CA PRO A 23 -4.16 11.07 0.06
C PRO A 23 -3.59 9.69 -0.36
N ASN A 24 -2.77 9.61 -1.41
CA ASN A 24 -2.25 8.36 -1.98
C ASN A 24 -1.47 7.50 -0.99
N ARG A 25 -0.81 8.11 0.00
CA ARG A 25 -0.14 7.40 1.10
C ARG A 25 -1.09 6.44 1.84
N LEU A 26 -2.28 6.91 2.22
CA LEU A 26 -3.28 6.08 2.91
C LEU A 26 -3.76 4.92 2.02
N TYR A 27 -3.82 5.17 0.70
CA TYR A 27 -4.21 4.15 -0.27
C TYR A 27 -3.14 3.09 -0.44
N PHE A 28 -1.87 3.49 -0.48
CA PHE A 28 -0.74 2.58 -0.50
C PHE A 28 -0.72 1.70 0.77
N GLN A 29 -0.85 2.29 1.94
CA GLN A 29 -0.89 1.55 3.20
C GLN A 29 -2.07 0.57 3.26
N GLY A 30 -3.27 1.02 2.86
CA GLY A 30 -4.45 0.16 2.76
C GLY A 30 -4.28 -0.98 1.75
N TYR A 31 -3.63 -0.70 0.61
CA TYR A 31 -3.32 -1.69 -0.42
C TYR A 31 -2.36 -2.77 0.09
N ILE A 32 -1.24 -2.38 0.70
CA ILE A 32 -0.27 -3.32 1.27
C ILE A 32 -0.92 -4.14 2.38
N PHE A 33 -1.74 -3.54 3.24
CA PHE A 33 -2.51 -4.27 4.24
C PHE A 33 -3.33 -5.39 3.62
N SER A 34 -4.16 -5.03 2.64
CA SER A 34 -5.05 -5.97 1.98
C SER A 34 -4.30 -7.08 1.26
N LEU A 35 -3.11 -6.80 0.71
CA LEU A 35 -2.23 -7.81 0.14
C LEU A 35 -1.67 -8.81 1.15
N MET A 36 -1.50 -8.40 2.41
CA MET A 36 -1.02 -9.28 3.48
C MET A 36 -2.12 -10.20 4.01
N ILE A 37 -3.35 -9.70 4.11
CA ILE A 37 -4.47 -10.46 4.70
C ILE A 37 -5.33 -11.22 3.68
N VAL A 38 -5.20 -10.93 2.38
CA VAL A 38 -5.98 -11.62 1.34
C VAL A 38 -5.62 -13.10 1.27
N LYS A 39 -6.65 -13.96 1.39
CA LYS A 39 -6.52 -15.40 1.24
C LYS A 39 -6.84 -15.85 -0.20
N GLY A 40 -6.06 -16.78 -0.72
CA GLY A 40 -6.22 -17.33 -2.07
C GLY A 40 -5.81 -16.35 -3.18
N ARG A 41 -6.54 -16.35 -4.31
CA ARG A 41 -6.18 -15.54 -5.48
C ARG A 41 -6.29 -14.03 -5.19
N LYS A 42 -5.18 -13.31 -5.41
CA LYS A 42 -5.03 -11.85 -5.21
C LYS A 42 -5.67 -11.05 -6.36
N CYS A 43 -7.00 -11.02 -6.41
CA CYS A 43 -7.74 -10.22 -7.38
C CYS A 43 -8.04 -8.81 -6.83
N ALA A 44 -8.04 -7.78 -7.69
CA ALA A 44 -8.30 -6.40 -7.30
C ALA A 44 -9.61 -6.20 -6.51
N THR A 45 -10.66 -6.95 -6.86
CA THR A 45 -11.94 -6.97 -6.15
C THR A 45 -11.80 -7.41 -4.69
N LYS A 46 -11.11 -8.53 -4.45
CA LYS A 46 -10.85 -9.05 -3.09
C LYS A 46 -9.95 -8.13 -2.29
N ILE A 47 -8.89 -7.60 -2.92
CA ILE A 47 -7.97 -6.68 -2.25
C ILE A 47 -8.74 -5.42 -1.84
N ARG A 48 -9.55 -4.84 -2.73
CA ARG A 48 -10.39 -3.68 -2.40
C ARG A 48 -11.35 -3.96 -1.24
N GLN A 49 -12.01 -5.12 -1.23
CA GLN A 49 -12.94 -5.50 -0.14
C GLN A 49 -12.23 -5.54 1.22
N LEU A 50 -10.95 -5.88 1.23
CA LEU A 50 -10.10 -5.94 2.42
C LEU A 50 -9.42 -4.61 2.73
N SER A 51 -9.51 -3.60 1.85
CA SER A 51 -8.94 -2.26 2.04
C SER A 51 -9.88 -1.40 2.88
N ILE A 52 -10.21 -1.88 4.08
CA ILE A 52 -11.22 -1.30 4.98
C ILE A 52 -10.91 0.15 5.43
N PHE A 53 -9.66 0.58 5.30
CA PHE A 53 -9.20 1.92 5.64
C PHE A 53 -9.31 2.93 4.48
N VAL A 54 -9.80 2.48 3.32
CA VAL A 54 -9.88 3.27 2.10
C VAL A 54 -11.29 3.15 1.51
N ASP A 55 -12.13 4.15 1.79
CA ASP A 55 -13.47 4.19 1.19
C ASP A 55 -13.41 4.68 -0.26
N ARG A 56 -13.26 3.73 -1.19
CA ARG A 56 -13.24 3.98 -2.64
C ARG A 56 -13.96 2.89 -3.40
N SER A 57 -14.62 3.27 -4.50
CA SER A 57 -15.11 2.31 -5.49
C SER A 57 -13.97 1.46 -6.06
N LEU A 58 -14.30 0.28 -6.57
CA LEU A 58 -13.34 -0.59 -7.28
C LEU A 58 -12.65 0.15 -8.43
N SER A 59 -13.38 1.00 -9.16
CA SER A 59 -12.83 1.80 -10.25
C SER A 59 -11.79 2.80 -9.78
N SER A 60 -12.04 3.49 -8.65
CA SER A 60 -11.07 4.42 -8.05
C SER A 60 -9.85 3.71 -7.48
N PHE A 61 -10.00 2.45 -7.04
CA PHE A 61 -8.90 1.61 -6.60
C PHE A 61 -8.05 1.10 -7.78
N GLN A 62 -8.68 0.68 -8.87
CA GLN A 62 -7.98 0.31 -10.10
C GLN A 62 -7.24 1.50 -10.68
N ARG A 63 -7.86 2.68 -10.74
CA ARG A 63 -7.19 3.94 -11.11
C ARG A 63 -6.02 4.23 -10.18
N PHE A 64 -6.12 3.90 -8.88
CA PHE A 64 -4.99 4.10 -7.99
C PHE A 64 -3.76 3.28 -8.39
N LEU A 65 -3.99 2.04 -8.85
CA LEU A 65 -2.93 1.13 -9.31
C LEU A 65 -2.43 1.44 -10.73
N THR A 66 -3.26 2.03 -11.59
CA THR A 66 -2.93 2.19 -13.02
C THR A 66 -2.66 3.63 -13.46
N GLN A 67 -3.21 4.63 -12.77
CA GLN A 67 -3.15 6.04 -13.18
C GLN A 67 -2.29 6.93 -12.28
N TYR A 68 -2.01 6.54 -11.03
CA TYR A 68 -0.96 7.24 -10.31
C TYR A 68 0.38 6.74 -10.84
N ASN A 69 1.20 7.66 -11.35
CA ASN A 69 2.60 7.42 -11.69
C ASN A 69 3.37 7.11 -10.41
N TRP A 70 3.31 5.86 -9.97
CA TRP A 70 4.26 5.39 -8.98
C TRP A 70 5.59 5.39 -9.69
N ASP A 71 6.58 6.09 -9.13
CA ASP A 71 7.94 5.87 -9.55
C ASP A 71 8.35 4.50 -9.01
N LEU A 72 8.08 3.46 -9.81
CA LEU A 72 8.39 2.08 -9.46
C LEU A 72 9.88 1.88 -9.17
N ASN A 73 10.74 2.65 -9.84
CA ASN A 73 12.18 2.56 -9.61
C ASN A 73 12.54 3.08 -8.22
N GLU A 74 11.99 4.23 -7.81
CA GLU A 74 12.21 4.76 -6.46
C GLU A 74 11.54 3.91 -5.37
N VAL A 75 10.37 3.32 -5.63
CA VAL A 75 9.74 2.36 -4.71
C VAL A 75 10.64 1.12 -4.54
N ILE A 76 11.13 0.53 -5.64
CA ILE A 76 12.02 -0.65 -5.59
C ILE A 76 13.32 -0.30 -4.88
N LYS A 77 13.94 0.83 -5.19
CA LYS A 77 15.17 1.30 -4.54
C LYS A 77 14.97 1.48 -3.04
N ARG A 78 13.83 2.05 -2.61
CA ARG A 78 13.49 2.17 -1.20
C ARG A 78 13.31 0.80 -0.53
N MET A 79 12.63 -0.15 -1.19
CA MET A 79 12.51 -1.53 -0.71
C MET A 79 13.88 -2.19 -0.52
N ILE A 80 14.79 -2.08 -1.50
CA ILE A 80 16.13 -2.64 -1.42
C ILE A 80 16.92 -2.02 -0.26
N ASN A 81 16.82 -0.70 -0.08
CA ASN A 81 17.49 -0.02 1.03
C ASN A 81 16.98 -0.49 2.40
N ILE A 82 15.69 -0.81 2.53
CA ILE A 82 15.15 -1.41 3.76
C ILE A 82 15.76 -2.79 3.97
N LEU A 83 15.77 -3.65 2.93
CA LEU A 83 16.29 -5.02 3.02
C LEU A 83 17.79 -5.10 3.35
N ILE A 84 18.60 -4.12 2.92
CA ILE A 84 20.04 -4.08 3.21
C ILE A 84 20.33 -3.63 4.65
N ARG A 85 19.43 -2.85 5.26
CA ARG A 85 19.59 -2.31 6.62
C ARG A 85 19.18 -3.30 7.71
N GLU A 86 18.45 -4.34 7.35
CA GLU A 86 18.03 -5.45 8.22
C GLU A 86 19.02 -6.62 8.14
#